data_AF-A0A962C5T4-F1
#
_entry.id   AF-A0A962C5T4-F1
#
_cell.length_a   1.000
_cell.length_b   1.000
_cell.length_c   1.000
_cell.angle_alpha   90.00
_cell.angle_beta   90.00
_cell.angle_gamma   90.00
#
_symmetry.space_group_name_H-M   'P 1'
#
loop_
_entity.id
_entity.type
_entity.pdbx_description
1 polymer ?
#
loop_
_entity_poly.entity_id
_entity_poly.type
_entity_poly.pdbx_seq_one_letter_code
_entity_poly.pdbx_strand_id
1 'polypeptide(L)'
;MSKTLAILVGLLLCSSTMAGEIPLKNADFELPMAGKRIPGWSRTQHAGVRAYEIERDAESFAHGKQSIRMRRTTEQAYGMISQVVEAADLAGKQVELTA
;
A
#
# COMPACT_ATOMS: atom_id res chain seq x y z
N MET A 1 -38.68 -31.62 41.82
CA MET A 1 -37.60 -32.26 41.05
C MET A 1 -38.09 -32.48 39.62
N SER A 2 -37.56 -31.73 38.66
CA SER A 2 -37.24 -32.24 37.32
C SER A 2 -36.35 -31.17 36.65
N LYS A 3 -35.07 -31.51 36.52
CA LYS A 3 -34.05 -30.73 35.86
C LYS A 3 -34.04 -31.19 34.40
N THR A 4 -34.44 -30.33 33.46
CA THR A 4 -34.22 -30.59 32.03
C THR A 4 -33.55 -29.39 31.39
N LEU A 5 -32.23 -29.34 31.63
CA LEU A 5 -31.18 -29.07 30.65
C LEU A 5 -31.47 -27.95 29.62
N ALA A 6 -31.09 -26.72 29.98
CA ALA A 6 -30.82 -25.67 29.01
C ALA A 6 -29.57 -26.05 28.20
N ILE A 7 -29.75 -26.44 26.94
CA ILE A 7 -28.64 -26.70 26.02
C ILE A 7 -28.09 -25.36 25.53
N LEU A 8 -27.00 -24.97 26.17
CA LEU A 8 -25.84 -24.22 25.69
C LEU A 8 -26.00 -23.54 24.31
N VAL A 9 -26.27 -22.24 24.34
CA VAL A 9 -25.91 -21.32 23.27
C VAL A 9 -24.38 -21.20 23.26
N GLY A 10 -23.72 -21.95 22.38
CA GLY A 10 -22.29 -21.87 22.13
C GLY A 10 -22.03 -21.33 20.73
N LEU A 11 -22.45 -20.09 20.47
CA LEU A 11 -22.10 -19.40 19.22
C LEU A 11 -20.57 -19.24 19.22
N LEU A 12 -19.87 -19.96 18.33
CA LEU A 12 -18.47 -19.66 18.00
C LEU A 12 -18.44 -18.26 17.38
N LEU A 13 -18.27 -17.25 18.22
CA LEU A 13 -17.77 -15.95 17.80
C LEU A 13 -16.27 -16.11 17.56
N CYS A 14 -15.90 -16.68 16.42
CA CYS A 14 -14.61 -16.33 15.83
C CYS A 14 -14.69 -14.84 15.52
N SER A 15 -14.24 -14.01 16.45
CA SER A 15 -14.03 -12.59 16.20
C SER A 15 -12.93 -12.48 15.17
N SER A 16 -13.31 -12.39 13.89
CA SER A 16 -12.42 -11.91 12.84
C SER A 16 -12.04 -10.48 13.22
N THR A 17 -10.86 -10.29 13.81
CA THR A 17 -10.26 -8.96 13.92
C THR A 17 -10.01 -8.48 12.50
N MET A 18 -10.83 -7.55 12.02
CA MET A 18 -10.59 -6.86 10.77
C MET A 18 -9.27 -6.11 10.90
N ALA A 19 -8.33 -6.34 9.99
CA ALA A 19 -7.12 -5.56 9.93
C ALA A 19 -7.49 -4.09 9.73
N GLY A 20 -6.95 -3.19 10.55
CA GLY A 20 -7.09 -1.76 10.33
C GLY A 20 -6.27 -1.36 9.11
N GLU A 21 -6.87 -0.60 8.19
CA GLU A 21 -6.13 -0.03 7.07
C GLU A 21 -5.13 1.02 7.56
N ILE A 22 -3.90 0.95 7.06
CA ILE A 22 -2.89 1.97 7.27
C ILE A 22 -2.96 2.93 6.07
N PRO A 23 -3.42 4.18 6.24
CA PRO A 23 -3.68 5.06 5.11
C PRO A 23 -2.38 5.48 4.43
N LEU A 24 -2.26 5.19 3.14
CA LEU A 24 -1.21 5.71 2.27
C LEU A 24 -1.71 6.93 1.49
N LYS A 25 -0.89 7.96 1.35
CA LYS A 25 -1.20 9.13 0.52
C LYS A 25 -1.13 8.73 -0.95
N ASN A 26 -2.21 8.99 -1.70
CA ASN A 26 -2.27 8.75 -3.15
C ASN A 26 -1.85 7.31 -3.51
N ALA A 27 -2.41 6.32 -2.79
CA ALA A 27 -2.07 4.91 -2.94
C ALA A 27 -2.46 4.35 -4.32
N ASP A 28 -3.52 4.92 -4.90
CA ASP A 28 -4.10 4.55 -6.20
C ASP A 28 -3.52 5.33 -7.37
N PHE A 29 -2.63 6.31 -7.12
CA PHE A 29 -2.01 7.15 -8.14
C PHE A 29 -2.98 8.02 -8.97
N GLU A 30 -4.17 8.29 -8.46
CA GLU A 30 -5.19 9.07 -9.17
C GLU A 30 -4.91 10.58 -9.14
N LEU A 31 -4.11 11.07 -8.19
CA LEU A 31 -3.76 12.50 -8.14
C LEU A 31 -2.79 12.90 -9.27
N PRO A 32 -2.99 14.07 -9.91
CA PRO A 32 -2.15 14.52 -11.01
C PRO A 32 -0.71 14.79 -10.56
N MET A 33 0.25 14.43 -11.42
CA MET A 33 1.66 14.73 -11.19
C MET A 33 1.93 16.24 -11.25
N ALA A 34 2.80 16.72 -10.36
CA ALA A 34 3.35 18.07 -10.42
C ALA A 34 4.74 18.01 -11.08
N GLY A 35 4.79 18.20 -12.40
CA GLY A 35 6.00 17.97 -13.18
C GLY A 35 6.44 16.51 -13.09
N LYS A 36 7.63 16.25 -12.51
CA LYS A 36 8.18 14.89 -12.30
C LYS A 36 7.86 14.30 -10.92
N ARG A 37 7.09 15.01 -10.09
CA ARG A 37 6.74 14.61 -8.73
C ARG A 37 5.41 13.86 -8.72
N ILE A 38 5.40 12.70 -8.07
CA ILE A 38 4.19 11.95 -7.73
C ILE A 38 3.69 12.51 -6.38
N PRO A 39 2.45 13.01 -6.27
CA PRO A 39 1.90 13.49 -5.00
C PRO A 39 1.94 12.39 -3.94
N GLY A 40 2.46 12.69 -2.74
CA GLY A 40 2.56 11.73 -1.63
C GLY A 40 3.76 10.78 -1.66
N TRP A 41 4.47 10.67 -2.79
CA TRP A 41 5.56 9.71 -2.97
C TRP A 41 6.91 10.39 -3.22
N SER A 42 7.96 9.80 -2.64
CA SER A 42 9.36 10.15 -2.86
C SER A 42 9.95 9.29 -3.97
N ARG A 43 11.04 9.78 -4.58
CA ARG A 43 11.79 9.07 -5.61
C ARG A 43 13.24 9.03 -5.21
N THR A 44 13.85 7.86 -5.29
CA THR A 44 15.29 7.69 -5.09
C THR A 44 15.84 6.79 -6.19
N GLN A 45 17.09 7.01 -6.54
CA GLN A 45 17.83 6.15 -7.46
C GLN A 45 19.29 6.12 -7.01
N HIS A 46 20.05 5.18 -7.57
CA HIS A 46 21.49 5.18 -7.41
C HIS A 46 22.08 6.54 -7.83
N ALA A 47 23.11 6.99 -7.09
CA ALA A 47 23.76 8.25 -7.36
C ALA A 47 24.46 8.23 -8.73
N GLY A 48 24.53 9.39 -9.39
CA GLY A 48 25.15 9.53 -10.70
C GLY A 48 24.14 9.86 -11.79
N VAL A 49 24.25 9.19 -12.94
CA VAL A 49 23.44 9.49 -14.13
C VAL A 49 21.96 9.21 -13.84
N ARG A 50 21.10 10.11 -14.29
CA ARG A 50 19.65 9.88 -14.25
C ARG A 50 19.32 8.69 -15.14
N ALA A 51 18.77 7.64 -14.54
CA ALA A 51 18.54 6.36 -15.23
C ALA A 51 17.09 5.91 -15.22
N TYR A 52 16.18 6.75 -14.73
CA TYR A 52 14.77 6.43 -14.64
C TYR A 52 13.88 7.60 -15.04
N GLU A 53 12.94 7.32 -15.92
CA GLU A 53 11.81 8.18 -16.24
C GLU A 53 10.57 7.68 -15.51
N ILE A 54 9.76 8.62 -15.04
CA ILE A 54 8.52 8.34 -14.32
C ILE A 54 7.42 9.18 -14.91
N GLU A 55 6.30 8.52 -15.18
CA GLU A 55 5.11 9.10 -15.76
C GLU A 55 3.85 8.42 -15.23
N ARG A 56 2.71 9.07 -15.43
CA ARG A 56 1.40 8.44 -15.25
C ARG A 56 1.07 7.60 -16.45
N ASP A 57 0.48 6.45 -16.18
CA ASP A 57 0.05 5.50 -17.21
C ASP A 57 -1.46 5.29 -17.08
N ALA A 58 -2.19 5.60 -18.16
CA ALA A 58 -3.63 5.43 -18.25
C ALA A 58 -4.02 4.18 -19.06
N GLU A 59 -3.05 3.45 -19.58
CA GLU A 59 -3.25 2.27 -20.44
C GLU A 59 -3.17 0.98 -19.63
N SER A 60 -2.32 0.96 -18.59
CA SER A 60 -2.13 -0.19 -17.70
C SER A 60 -2.31 0.23 -16.24
N PHE A 61 -3.40 -0.18 -15.61
CA PHE A 61 -3.71 0.11 -14.21
C PHE A 61 -4.48 -1.05 -13.57
N ALA A 62 -4.20 -1.32 -12.28
CA ALA A 62 -4.86 -2.38 -11.52
C ALA A 62 -6.17 -1.91 -10.87
N HIS A 63 -6.24 -0.63 -10.52
CA HIS A 63 -7.38 0.01 -9.89
C HIS A 63 -7.53 1.44 -10.41
N GLY A 64 -8.73 2.01 -10.34
CA GLY A 64 -8.98 3.37 -10.79
C GLY A 64 -8.88 3.54 -12.31
N LYS A 65 -8.13 4.54 -12.75
CA LYS A 65 -7.90 4.91 -14.15
C LYS A 65 -6.43 5.12 -14.47
N GLN A 66 -5.55 5.08 -13.46
CA GLN A 66 -4.18 5.56 -13.54
C GLN A 66 -3.25 4.66 -12.74
N SER A 67 -2.02 4.56 -13.20
CA SER A 67 -0.92 3.98 -12.44
C SER A 67 0.35 4.83 -12.61
N ILE A 68 1.43 4.43 -11.95
CA ILE A 68 2.76 4.99 -12.16
C ILE A 68 3.62 3.99 -12.92
N ARG A 69 4.18 4.45 -14.04
CA ARG A 69 5.20 3.72 -14.80
C ARG A 69 6.57 4.30 -14.50
N MET A 70 7.50 3.42 -14.11
CA MET A 70 8.91 3.76 -13.91
C MET A 70 9.76 3.00 -14.92
N ARG A 71 10.26 3.71 -15.94
CA ARG A 71 11.06 3.12 -17.01
C ARG A 71 12.54 3.34 -16.75
N ARG A 72 13.30 2.25 -16.71
CA ARG A 72 14.77 2.29 -16.65
C ARG A 72 15.32 2.67 -18.03
N THR A 73 16.07 3.76 -18.11
CA THR A 73 16.63 4.31 -19.35
C THR A 73 18.12 3.99 -19.52
N THR A 74 18.79 3.60 -18.44
CA THR A 74 20.22 3.24 -18.43
C THR A 74 20.48 2.21 -17.35
N GLU A 75 21.52 1.41 -17.51
CA GLU A 75 21.91 0.43 -16.50
C GLU A 75 22.34 1.14 -15.20
N GLN A 76 21.71 0.76 -14.08
CA GLN A 76 21.94 1.25 -12.72
C GLN A 76 21.51 0.22 -11.68
N ALA A 77 22.07 0.32 -10.47
CA ALA A 77 21.80 -0.62 -9.38
C ALA A 77 20.34 -0.60 -8.90
N TYR A 78 19.75 0.59 -8.73
CA TYR A 78 18.35 0.70 -8.28
C TYR A 78 17.68 2.01 -8.69
N GLY A 79 16.36 1.94 -8.72
CA GLY A 79 15.43 3.06 -8.73
C GLY A 79 14.18 2.66 -7.95
N MET A 80 13.66 3.59 -7.14
CA MET A 80 12.58 3.31 -6.19
C MET A 80 11.64 4.52 -6.07
N ILE A 81 10.34 4.24 -5.97
CA ILE A 81 9.36 5.15 -5.37
C ILE A 81 9.05 4.67 -3.96
N SER A 82 8.90 5.59 -3.01
CA SER A 82 8.68 5.23 -1.61
C SER A 82 7.81 6.25 -0.89
N GLN A 83 7.12 5.80 0.14
CA GLN A 83 6.39 6.64 1.07
C GLN A 83 6.76 6.23 2.49
N VAL A 84 7.06 7.21 3.33
CA VAL A 84 7.25 6.98 4.77
C VAL A 84 5.89 7.03 5.43
N VAL A 85 5.63 6.05 6.29
CA VAL A 85 4.37 5.90 7.03
C VAL A 85 4.67 5.99 8.52
N GLU A 86 3.89 6.78 9.25
CA GLU A 86 3.95 6.84 10.71
C GLU A 86 3.53 5.50 11.29
N ALA A 87 4.43 4.86 12.04
CA ALA A 87 4.26 3.47 12.47
C ALA A 87 4.32 3.29 13.99
N ALA A 88 4.31 4.38 14.77
CA ALA A 88 4.40 4.33 16.23
C ALA A 88 3.33 3.41 16.84
N ASP A 89 2.08 3.53 16.36
CA ASP A 89 0.94 2.73 16.82
C ASP A 89 0.87 1.31 16.23
N LEU A 90 1.86 0.93 15.41
CA LEU A 90 1.99 -0.39 14.78
C LEU A 90 2.99 -1.29 15.51
N ALA A 91 3.69 -0.78 16.52
CA ALA A 91 4.66 -1.55 17.28
C ALA A 91 4.05 -2.84 17.85
N GLY A 92 4.69 -3.99 17.59
CA GLY A 92 4.23 -5.30 18.04
C GLY A 92 3.02 -5.87 17.29
N LYS A 93 2.51 -5.18 16.26
CA LYS A 93 1.42 -5.67 15.41
C LYS A 93 1.96 -6.36 14.17
N GLN A 94 1.17 -7.28 13.61
CA GLN A 94 1.39 -7.79 12.27
C GLN A 94 0.96 -6.74 11.25
N VAL A 95 1.81 -6.47 10.28
CA VAL A 95 1.54 -5.58 9.14
C VAL A 95 1.64 -6.39 7.87
N GLU A 96 0.64 -6.23 7.00
CA GLU A 96 0.60 -6.84 5.68
C GLU A 96 0.69 -5.74 4.62
N LEU A 97 1.49 -5.98 3.59
CA LEU A 97 1.57 -5.11 2.41
C LEU A 97 0.96 -5.87 1.23
N THR A 98 -0.07 -5.29 0.63
CA THR A 98 -0.70 -5.78 -0.60
C THR A 98 -0.51 -4.77 -1.72
N ALA A 99 -0.29 -5.26 -2.94
CA ALA A 99 -0.09 -4.47 -4.15
C ALA A 99 -0.58 -5.25 -5.38
#